data_AF-A0A1V5V806-F1
#
_entry.id   AF-A0A1V5V806-F1
#
_cell.length_a   1.000
_cell.length_b   1.000
_cell.length_c   1.000
_cell.angle_alpha   90.00
_cell.angle_beta   90.00
_cell.angle_gamma   90.00
#
_symmetry.space_group_name_H-M   'P 1'
#
loop_
_entity.id
_entity.type
_entity.pdbx_description
1 polymer ?
#
loop_
_entity_poly.entity_id
_entity_poly.type
_entity_poly.pdbx_seq_one_letter_code
_entity_poly.pdbx_strand_id
1 'polypeptide(L)'
;MFHKIAEVKALRGFLLWVVFRDGAETLYDVSTLFDKIPAFRDFENIPGLFNQVKTDAGGYGVSWNDDLDLDAEELRANGTLLKEAVELSPGCACPTCGQMLRRKSEAQKTASRANLARRKSKGGRPVNPDSKRQRALKKKNAFIIPRRVHP
;
A
#
# COMPACT_ATOMS: atom_id res chain seq x y z
N MET A 1 11.47 8.83 -9.03
CA MET A 1 10.01 8.95 -8.86
C MET A 1 9.54 7.59 -8.41
N PHE A 2 8.79 7.44 -7.32
CA PHE A 2 8.48 6.09 -6.81
C PHE A 2 7.33 5.47 -7.61
N HIS A 3 7.62 4.37 -8.29
CA HIS A 3 6.59 3.57 -8.97
C HIS A 3 5.81 2.75 -7.94
N LYS A 4 4.49 2.78 -8.05
CA LYS A 4 3.61 2.02 -7.15
C LYS A 4 2.98 0.87 -7.88
N ILE A 5 3.05 -0.30 -7.27
CA ILE A 5 2.40 -1.51 -7.76
C ILE A 5 0.90 -1.42 -7.48
N ALA A 6 0.14 -1.75 -8.52
CA ALA A 6 -1.31 -1.92 -8.48
C ALA A 6 -1.67 -3.39 -8.31
N GLU A 7 -0.98 -4.27 -9.05
CA GLU A 7 -1.23 -5.71 -9.06
C GLU A 7 0.06 -6.46 -9.39
N VAL A 8 0.20 -7.66 -8.85
CA VAL A 8 1.26 -8.61 -9.19
C VAL A 8 0.67 -10.00 -9.40
N LYS A 9 1.17 -10.73 -10.40
CA LYS A 9 0.87 -12.15 -10.60
C LYS A 9 2.14 -12.95 -10.84
N ALA A 10 2.26 -14.06 -10.12
CA ALA A 10 3.26 -15.08 -10.38
C ALA A 10 2.87 -15.91 -11.60
N LEU A 11 3.83 -16.09 -12.51
CA LEU A 11 3.72 -16.90 -13.72
C LEU A 11 4.71 -18.06 -13.67
N ARG A 12 4.59 -18.98 -14.63
CA ARG A 12 5.51 -20.12 -14.75
C ARG A 12 6.93 -19.65 -15.04
N GLY A 13 7.93 -20.40 -14.56
CA GLY A 13 9.34 -20.10 -14.80
C GLY A 13 9.86 -18.90 -13.98
N PHE A 14 9.31 -18.68 -12.78
CA PHE A 14 9.73 -17.58 -11.88
C PHE A 14 9.55 -16.18 -12.45
N LEU A 15 8.58 -16.02 -13.35
CA LEU A 15 8.24 -14.75 -13.96
C LEU A 15 7.18 -14.02 -13.11
N LEU A 16 7.36 -12.72 -12.94
CA LEU A 16 6.39 -11.82 -12.33
C LEU A 16 5.82 -10.88 -13.38
N TRP A 17 4.50 -10.91 -13.53
CA TRP A 17 3.79 -9.84 -14.23
C TRP A 17 3.37 -8.79 -13.22
N VAL A 18 3.80 -7.55 -13.42
CA VAL A 18 3.60 -6.45 -12.50
C VAL A 18 2.87 -5.32 -13.23
N VAL A 19 1.75 -4.89 -12.65
CA VAL A 19 0.99 -3.73 -13.12
C VAL A 19 1.23 -2.59 -12.16
N PHE A 20 1.60 -1.43 -12.69
CA PHE A 20 1.83 -0.22 -11.92
C PHE A 20 0.61 0.70 -11.96
N ARG A 21 0.49 1.58 -10.96
CA ARG A 21 -0.62 2.54 -10.84
C ARG A 21 -0.64 3.61 -11.93
N ASP A 22 0.48 3.84 -12.59
CA ASP A 22 0.59 4.69 -13.78
C ASP A 22 0.11 3.98 -15.06
N GLY A 23 -0.30 2.71 -14.95
CA GLY A 23 -0.82 1.90 -16.05
C GLY A 23 0.26 1.17 -16.85
N ALA A 24 1.54 1.32 -16.50
CA ALA A 24 2.60 0.54 -17.12
C ALA A 24 2.59 -0.91 -16.61
N GLU A 25 3.12 -1.80 -17.42
CA GLU A 25 3.20 -3.22 -17.13
C GLU A 25 4.62 -3.73 -17.42
N THR A 26 5.17 -4.50 -16.50
CA THR A 26 6.47 -5.16 -16.69
C THR A 26 6.36 -6.66 -16.48
N LEU A 27 7.26 -7.38 -17.13
CA LEU A 27 7.53 -8.80 -16.90
C LEU A 27 8.94 -8.93 -16.33
N TYR A 28 9.07 -9.42 -15.11
CA TYR A 28 10.35 -9.55 -14.42
C TYR A 28 10.72 -11.03 -14.23
N ASP A 29 11.96 -11.38 -14.53
CA ASP A 29 12.49 -12.73 -14.34
C ASP A 29 13.30 -12.81 -13.03
N VAL A 30 12.68 -13.43 -12.02
CA VAL A 30 13.27 -13.58 -10.69
C VAL A 30 14.41 -14.60 -10.68
N SER A 31 14.49 -15.50 -11.67
CA SER A 31 15.60 -16.47 -11.75
C SER A 31 16.96 -15.80 -11.90
N THR A 32 17.00 -14.59 -12.47
CA THR A 32 18.22 -13.77 -12.58
C THR A 32 18.81 -13.36 -11.23
N LEU A 33 18.03 -13.45 -10.15
CA LEU A 33 18.46 -13.16 -8.79
C LEU A 33 19.05 -14.39 -8.08
N PHE A 34 18.84 -15.60 -8.58
CA PHE A 34 19.26 -16.84 -7.90
C PHE A 34 20.77 -16.95 -7.76
N ASP A 35 21.51 -16.32 -8.68
CA ASP A 35 22.96 -16.26 -8.66
C ASP A 35 23.51 -15.09 -7.83
N LYS A 36 22.70 -14.04 -7.64
CA LYS A 36 23.10 -12.83 -6.92
C LYS A 36 22.76 -12.91 -5.44
N ILE A 37 21.61 -13.50 -5.11
CA ILE A 37 21.02 -13.54 -3.78
C ILE A 37 20.59 -14.97 -3.48
N PRO A 38 21.38 -15.73 -2.70
CA PRO A 38 21.11 -17.15 -2.44
C PRO A 38 19.73 -17.46 -1.85
N ALA A 39 19.15 -16.54 -1.07
CA ALA A 39 17.82 -16.70 -0.47
C ALA A 39 16.72 -16.92 -1.53
N PHE A 40 16.86 -16.35 -2.73
CA PHE A 40 15.88 -16.51 -3.81
C PHE A 40 15.83 -17.93 -4.39
N ARG A 41 16.84 -18.77 -4.12
CA ARG A 41 16.83 -20.20 -4.50
C ARG A 41 15.77 -21.00 -3.76
N ASP A 42 15.22 -20.48 -2.66
CA ASP A 42 14.11 -21.11 -1.95
C ASP A 42 12.87 -21.29 -2.83
N PHE A 43 12.72 -20.49 -3.89
CA PHE A 43 11.66 -20.69 -4.89
C PHE A 43 11.78 -22.01 -5.66
N GLU A 44 13.00 -22.55 -5.83
CA GLU A 44 13.23 -23.87 -6.44
C GLU A 44 12.98 -25.00 -5.44
N ASN A 45 13.36 -24.78 -4.18
CA ASN A 45 13.33 -25.81 -3.13
C ASN A 45 11.95 -25.97 -2.48
N ILE A 46 11.14 -24.92 -2.44
CA ILE A 46 9.85 -24.88 -1.73
C ILE A 46 8.71 -24.75 -2.74
N PRO A 47 8.03 -25.87 -3.08
CA PRO A 47 6.94 -25.85 -4.04
C PRO A 47 5.83 -24.89 -3.63
N GLY A 48 5.46 -24.01 -4.56
CA GLY A 48 4.37 -23.06 -4.36
C GLY A 48 4.72 -21.83 -3.53
N LEU A 49 5.95 -21.70 -3.00
CA LEU A 49 6.40 -20.47 -2.34
C LEU A 49 6.27 -19.27 -3.28
N PHE A 50 6.77 -19.40 -4.51
CA PHE A 50 6.74 -18.33 -5.51
C PHE A 50 5.33 -17.79 -5.81
N ASN A 51 4.30 -18.65 -5.75
CA ASN A 51 2.91 -18.27 -6.03
C ASN A 51 2.27 -17.46 -4.89
N GLN A 52 2.92 -17.35 -3.73
CA GLN A 52 2.42 -16.63 -2.57
C GLN A 52 2.74 -15.12 -2.60
N VAL A 53 3.31 -14.62 -3.70
CA VAL A 53 3.66 -13.21 -3.90
C VAL A 53 2.49 -12.29 -3.56
N LYS A 54 2.79 -11.23 -2.80
CA LYS A 54 1.83 -10.20 -2.42
C LYS A 54 2.45 -8.82 -2.58
N THR A 55 1.63 -7.85 -2.94
CA THR A 55 2.05 -6.44 -2.92
C THR A 55 2.09 -5.94 -1.48
N ASP A 56 3.16 -5.21 -1.14
CA ASP A 56 3.35 -4.67 0.20
C ASP A 56 2.34 -3.57 0.54
N ALA A 57 2.19 -3.34 1.84
CA ALA A 57 1.38 -2.24 2.35
C ALA A 57 1.93 -0.89 1.85
N GLY A 58 1.21 -0.26 0.92
CA GLY A 58 1.60 1.00 0.30
C GLY A 58 2.04 0.89 -1.17
N GLY A 59 2.26 -0.33 -1.65
CA GLY A 59 2.55 -0.64 -3.05
C GLY A 59 3.95 -0.29 -3.51
N TYR A 60 4.93 -0.22 -2.60
CA TYR A 60 6.32 0.10 -2.94
C TYR A 60 7.19 -1.13 -3.21
N GLY A 61 6.63 -2.33 -3.11
CA GLY A 61 7.32 -3.58 -3.32
C GLY A 61 6.36 -4.76 -3.32
N VAL A 62 6.93 -5.95 -3.48
CA VAL A 62 6.26 -7.23 -3.29
C VAL A 62 7.04 -8.08 -2.31
N SER A 63 6.33 -8.91 -1.56
CA SER A 63 6.92 -9.83 -0.59
C SER A 63 6.29 -11.20 -0.69
N TRP A 64 7.06 -12.20 -0.27
CA TRP A 64 6.61 -13.59 -0.07
C TRP A 64 6.61 -13.95 1.42
N ASN A 65 7.63 -13.49 2.15
CA ASN A 65 7.79 -13.66 3.60
C ASN A 65 8.66 -12.50 4.14
N ASP A 66 9.11 -12.59 5.40
CA ASP A 66 9.90 -11.54 6.05
C ASP A 66 11.33 -11.39 5.50
N ASP A 67 11.84 -12.39 4.77
CA ASP A 67 13.21 -12.45 4.23
C ASP A 67 13.27 -12.28 2.71
N LEU A 68 12.14 -12.41 2.02
CA LEU A 68 12.02 -12.40 0.56
C LEU A 68 11.05 -11.30 0.13
N ASP A 69 11.64 -10.18 -0.30
CA ASP A 69 10.95 -9.02 -0.85
C ASP A 69 11.70 -8.45 -2.06
N LEU A 70 10.97 -7.70 -2.89
CA LEU A 70 11.51 -6.96 -4.01
C LEU A 70 10.89 -5.57 -4.09
N ASP A 71 11.75 -4.57 -4.28
CA ASP A 71 11.33 -3.19 -4.46
C ASP A 71 10.61 -2.98 -5.80
N ALA A 72 9.61 -2.11 -5.81
CA ALA A 72 8.88 -1.73 -7.02
C ALA A 72 9.78 -1.06 -8.07
N GLU A 73 10.85 -0.38 -7.64
CA GLU A 73 11.79 0.24 -8.56
C GLU A 73 12.66 -0.80 -9.26
N GLU A 74 13.08 -1.86 -8.56
CA GLU A 74 13.79 -3.00 -9.15
C GLU A 74 12.93 -3.66 -10.24
N LEU A 75 11.67 -3.96 -9.90
CA LEU A 75 10.71 -4.56 -10.83
C LEU A 75 10.40 -3.67 -12.04
N ARG A 76 10.54 -2.35 -11.88
CA ARG A 76 10.30 -1.37 -12.94
C ARG A 76 11.51 -1.17 -13.84
N ALA A 77 12.69 -1.06 -13.25
CA ALA A 77 13.92 -0.71 -13.96
C ALA A 77 14.52 -1.93 -14.70
N ASN A 78 14.46 -3.10 -14.08
CA ASN A 78 15.06 -4.32 -14.60
C ASN A 78 14.04 -5.29 -15.21
N GLY A 79 12.74 -4.96 -15.14
CA GLY A 79 11.68 -5.71 -15.81
C GLY A 79 11.59 -5.38 -17.30
N THR A 80 11.20 -6.37 -18.11
CA THR A 80 10.86 -6.16 -19.52
C THR A 80 9.55 -5.39 -19.61
N LEU A 81 9.58 -4.20 -20.22
CA LEU A 81 8.40 -3.37 -20.38
C LEU A 81 7.42 -4.00 -21.39
N LEU A 82 6.23 -4.40 -20.92
CA LEU A 82 5.15 -4.89 -21.77
C LEU A 82 4.25 -3.76 -22.23
N LYS A 83 4.09 -2.73 -21.39
CA LYS A 83 3.25 -1.57 -21.65
C LYS A 83 3.83 -0.35 -20.97
N GLU A 84 3.89 0.75 -21.72
CA GLU A 84 4.35 2.04 -21.21
C GLU A 84 3.37 2.65 -20.21
N ALA A 85 3.90 3.49 -19.32
CA ALA A 85 3.07 4.29 -18.44
C ALA A 85 2.18 5.22 -19.28
N VAL A 86 0.93 5.35 -18.87
CA VAL A 86 0.06 6.34 -19.48
C VAL A 86 0.47 7.70 -18.92
N GLU A 87 0.88 8.60 -19.80
CA GLU A 87 1.02 10.02 -19.47
C GLU A 87 -0.30 10.52 -18.87
N LEU A 88 -0.33 10.67 -17.55
CA LEU A 88 -1.50 11.16 -16.82
C LEU A 88 -1.65 12.65 -17.11
N SER A 89 -2.26 12.98 -18.24
CA SER A 89 -2.66 14.35 -18.52
C SER A 89 -3.62 14.84 -17.42
N PRO A 90 -3.48 16.09 -16.93
CA PRO A 90 -4.36 16.63 -15.91
C PRO A 90 -5.83 16.55 -16.35
N GLY A 91 -6.63 15.71 -15.70
CA GLY A 91 -8.05 15.51 -16.02
C GLY A 91 -8.45 14.06 -16.33
N CYS A 92 -7.49 13.16 -16.55
CA CYS A 92 -7.79 11.74 -16.78
C CYS A 92 -8.20 11.00 -15.48
N ALA A 93 -9.15 10.08 -15.62
CA ALA A 93 -9.49 9.11 -14.58
C ALA A 93 -8.32 8.16 -14.34
N CYS A 94 -8.10 7.75 -13.09
CA CYS A 94 -7.12 6.72 -12.76
C CYS A 94 -7.45 5.43 -13.53
N PRO A 95 -6.53 4.88 -14.36
CA PRO A 95 -6.81 3.70 -15.17
C PRO A 95 -7.05 2.45 -14.31
N THR A 96 -6.50 2.41 -13.09
CA THR A 96 -6.62 1.24 -12.19
C THR A 96 -7.93 1.22 -11.40
N CYS A 97 -8.43 2.38 -10.94
CA CYS A 97 -9.58 2.43 -10.03
C CYS A 97 -10.77 3.25 -10.55
N GLY A 98 -10.69 3.82 -11.75
CA GLY A 98 -11.74 4.64 -12.37
C GLY A 98 -12.06 5.95 -11.65
N GLN A 99 -11.44 6.21 -10.48
CA GLN A 99 -11.64 7.45 -9.76
C GLN A 99 -10.95 8.60 -10.48
N MET A 100 -11.66 9.72 -10.65
CA MET A 100 -11.03 10.98 -11.04
C MET A 100 -9.90 11.30 -10.05
N LEU A 101 -8.67 11.42 -10.54
CA LEU A 101 -7.56 11.96 -9.78
C LEU A 101 -7.82 13.46 -9.55
N ARG A 102 -8.71 13.78 -8.61
CA ARG A 102 -9.02 15.15 -8.23
C ARG A 102 -7.81 15.74 -7.52
N ARG A 103 -6.87 16.33 -8.27
CA ARG A 103 -5.98 17.33 -7.69
C ARG A 103 -6.88 18.45 -7.17
N LYS A 104 -6.96 18.59 -5.84
CA LYS A 104 -7.54 19.80 -5.26
C LYS A 104 -6.78 20.99 -5.84
N SER A 105 -7.49 21.95 -6.43
CA SER A 105 -6.86 23.21 -6.85
C SER A 105 -6.15 23.86 -5.65
N GLU A 106 -5.19 24.76 -5.91
CA GLU A 106 -4.54 25.57 -4.86
C GLU A 106 -5.59 26.15 -3.90
N ALA A 107 -6.66 26.72 -4.46
CA ALA A 107 -7.80 27.27 -3.72
C ALA A 107 -8.49 26.23 -2.82
N GLN A 108 -8.74 25.02 -3.33
CA GLN A 108 -9.36 23.94 -2.55
C GLN A 108 -8.43 23.41 -1.44
N LYS A 109 -7.11 23.38 -1.66
CA LYS A 109 -6.12 23.03 -0.62
C LYS A 109 -6.10 24.09 0.48
N THR A 110 -6.06 25.37 0.10
CA THR A 110 -6.08 26.51 1.03
C THR A 110 -7.38 26.53 1.85
N ALA A 111 -8.53 26.35 1.20
CA ALA A 111 -9.81 26.25 1.89
C ALA A 111 -9.87 25.04 2.85
N SER A 112 -9.34 23.89 2.46
CA SER A 112 -9.27 22.71 3.33
C SER A 112 -8.38 22.94 4.56
N ARG A 113 -7.23 23.60 4.39
CA ARG A 113 -6.34 23.99 5.50
C ARG A 113 -7.01 25.01 6.43
N ALA A 114 -7.65 26.03 5.88
CA ALA A 114 -8.39 27.04 6.64
C ALA A 114 -9.56 26.43 7.43
N ASN A 115 -10.32 25.52 6.83
CA ASN A 115 -11.41 24.81 7.51
C ASN A 115 -10.89 23.92 8.65
N LEU A 116 -9.76 23.23 8.45
CA LEU A 116 -9.13 22.44 9.51
C LEU A 116 -8.64 23.34 10.67
N ALA A 117 -8.03 24.47 10.36
CA ALA A 117 -7.61 25.46 11.35
C ALA A 117 -8.81 26.00 12.14
N ARG A 118 -9.92 26.35 11.47
CA ARG A 118 -11.17 26.78 12.13
C ARG A 118 -11.78 25.69 13.01
N ARG A 119 -11.70 24.41 12.61
CA ARG A 119 -12.20 23.29 13.43
C ARG A 119 -11.36 23.07 14.67
N LYS A 120 -10.03 23.30 14.59
CA LYS A 120 -9.13 23.22 15.75
C LYS A 120 -9.31 24.41 16.70
N SER A 121 -9.58 25.61 16.18
CA SER A 121 -9.73 26.82 17.00
C SER A 121 -11.09 26.97 17.67
N LYS A 122 -12.18 26.42 17.11
CA LYS A 122 -13.53 26.53 17.69
C LYS A 122 -13.79 25.66 18.92
N GLY A 123 -12.83 24.83 19.34
CA GLY A 123 -13.10 23.74 20.27
C GLY A 123 -14.08 22.73 19.65
N GLY A 124 -13.88 21.44 19.90
CA GLY A 124 -14.91 20.47 19.52
C GLY A 124 -16.26 20.85 20.15
N ARG A 125 -17.38 20.44 19.54
CA ARG A 125 -18.70 20.51 20.19
C ARG A 125 -18.55 19.94 21.61
N PRO A 126 -18.96 20.66 22.67
CA PRO A 126 -18.81 20.17 24.03
C PRO A 126 -19.46 18.78 24.12
N VAL A 127 -18.66 17.78 24.50
CA VAL A 127 -19.13 16.41 24.54
C VAL A 127 -19.92 16.22 25.83
N ASN A 128 -21.23 15.97 25.72
CA ASN A 128 -22.05 15.70 26.91
C ASN A 128 -21.56 14.39 27.58
N PRO A 129 -21.01 14.46 28.81
CA PRO A 129 -20.46 13.31 29.51
C PRO A 129 -21.51 12.22 29.83
N ASP A 130 -22.80 12.59 29.82
CA ASP A 130 -23.91 11.67 30.07
C ASP A 130 -24.49 11.04 28.80
N SER A 131 -23.97 11.38 27.61
CA SER A 131 -24.45 10.76 26.37
C SER A 131 -24.28 9.24 26.40
N LYS A 132 -25.23 8.51 25.80
CA LYS A 132 -25.17 7.04 25.67
C LYS A 132 -23.81 6.55 25.14
N ARG A 133 -23.23 7.30 24.19
CA ARG A 133 -21.90 7.02 23.61
C ARG A 133 -20.77 7.16 24.63
N GLN A 134 -20.75 8.23 25.41
CA GLN A 134 -19.75 8.45 26.48
C GLN A 134 -19.87 7.40 27.60
N ARG A 135 -21.11 7.04 28.00
CA ARG A 135 -21.36 5.97 28.99
C ARG A 135 -20.89 4.60 28.50
N ALA A 136 -21.10 4.29 27.21
CA ALA A 136 -20.60 3.06 26.60
C ALA A 136 -19.06 3.00 26.54
N LEU A 137 -18.39 4.12 26.24
CA LEU A 137 -16.93 4.22 26.26
C LEU A 137 -16.35 4.06 27.67
N LYS A 138 -16.96 4.66 28.70
CA LYS A 138 -16.57 4.43 30.11
C LYS A 138 -16.72 2.96 30.52
N LYS A 139 -17.82 2.29 30.14
CA LYS A 139 -18.00 0.85 30.39
C LYS A 139 -16.95 -0.02 29.70
N LYS A 140 -16.53 0.34 28.48
CA LYS A 140 -15.48 -0.38 27.75
C LYS A 140 -14.10 -0.20 28.39
N ASN A 141 -13.75 1.02 28.83
CA ASN A 141 -12.46 1.27 29.49
C ASN A 141 -12.38 0.68 30.90
N ALA A 142 -13.50 0.51 31.61
CA ALA A 142 -13.52 -0.17 32.91
C ALA A 142 -13.21 -1.67 32.83
N PHE A 143 -13.34 -2.28 31.65
CA PHE A 143 -13.00 -3.69 31.41
C PHE A 143 -11.51 -3.92 31.10
N ILE A 144 -10.72 -2.85 30.97
CA ILE A 144 -9.28 -2.90 30.70
C ILE A 144 -8.54 -2.45 31.97
N ILE A 145 -8.73 -3.19 33.06
CA ILE A 145 -7.78 -3.16 34.19
C ILE A 145 -7.01 -4.48 34.10
N PRO A 146 -5.67 -4.47 33.95
CA PRO A 146 -4.90 -5.71 33.96
C PRO A 146 -5.05 -6.34 35.35
N ARG A 147 -5.45 -7.62 35.40
CA ARG A 147 -5.37 -8.42 36.63
C ARG A 147 -3.92 -8.35 37.10
N ARG A 148 -3.69 -7.73 38.27
CA ARG A 148 -2.41 -7.82 38.98
C ARG A 148 -2.07 -9.30 39.17
N VAL A 149 -0.93 -9.71 38.63
CA VAL A 149 -0.23 -10.90 39.08
C VAL A 149 0.26 -10.58 40.50
N HIS A 150 -0.17 -11.37 41.48
CA HIS A 150 0.43 -11.39 42.81
C HIS A 150 1.36 -12.60 42.91
N PRO A 151 2.48 -12.48 43.66
CA PRO A 151 3.57 -13.45 43.70
C PRO A 151 3.19 -14.78 44.35
#